data_AF-A0A6C0B7L6-F1
#
_entry.id   AF-A0A6C0B7L6-F1
#
_cell.length_a   1.000
_cell.length_b   1.000
_cell.length_c   1.000
_cell.angle_alpha   90.00
_cell.angle_beta   90.00
_cell.angle_gamma   90.00
#
_symmetry.space_group_name_H-M   'P 1'
#
loop_
_entity.id
_entity.type
_entity.pdbx_description
1 polymer ?
#
loop_
_entity_poly.entity_id
_entity_poly.type
_entity_poly.pdbx_seq_one_letter_code
_entity_poly.pdbx_strand_id
1 'polypeptide(L)'
;MSFDHINDATREYAASTRRTCDEPLPESTFDFDSMIDVDPEAHELIVFNQMYHTAYTLEQYQKFFKYKEHYGLKTEDAFEYIQSCHSCNTQLDTFAGEYCCGGCHNFIENLEMTCFRGIDCLICNRATRCHGDDTPIEYATCDTCGFEEDVLYSYRYKSTVYCNQCAIDVCGVLIAKPEKKFHIDEPTITCDRCGFKEGSHYISYYKSNAYCNSCSFDMLPGFNEDVVQYSPEEQRCLRIYARENNLTIEEAIDYQTHCHNCGKYVENAVFDSVSHQYCNKGCYEYCEEYWYPCYREGNCQVCDTWNFQKLQNELRQKDAVSLLQEEEEQFSQYSSEELTDLRWYAKKHDLTMEEAIEYKTHCHTCGKYVENAKFNSPSHQYCGKECYEYCEEYIYPCYREGSCRVCSVWAFQKLQLEMIQKGEFLAAYEPVLSTIDSWKELRVYNQLYECIPDLIEYFDYEL
;
A
#
# COMPACT_ATOMS: atom_id res chain seq x y z
N MET A 1 -29.86 52.73 1.99
CA MET A 1 -28.62 51.98 2.25
C MET A 1 -28.63 50.83 1.27
N SER A 2 -27.90 50.99 0.15
CA SER A 2 -27.95 50.09 -1.02
C SER A 2 -26.89 48.99 -0.94
N PHE A 3 -27.20 47.87 -1.58
CA PHE A 3 -26.42 46.63 -1.65
C PHE A 3 -25.56 46.60 -2.92
N ASP A 4 -24.45 47.34 -2.96
CA ASP A 4 -23.64 47.50 -4.18
C ASP A 4 -22.16 47.09 -4.06
N HIS A 5 -21.74 46.23 -3.10
CA HIS A 5 -20.30 45.95 -2.89
C HIS A 5 -19.85 44.49 -2.96
N ILE A 6 -20.55 43.64 -3.72
CA ILE A 6 -20.03 42.29 -4.06
C ILE A 6 -20.24 42.04 -5.55
N ASN A 7 -19.42 42.66 -6.41
CA ASN A 7 -19.34 42.29 -7.83
C ASN A 7 -18.05 42.70 -8.57
N ASP A 8 -17.02 43.22 -7.88
CA ASP A 8 -15.82 43.72 -8.57
C ASP A 8 -14.70 42.67 -8.78
N ALA A 9 -14.67 41.58 -8.01
CA ALA A 9 -13.64 40.54 -8.17
C ALA A 9 -13.86 39.65 -9.42
N THR A 10 -15.08 39.52 -9.90
CA THR A 10 -15.43 38.67 -11.06
C THR A 10 -15.26 39.38 -12.40
N ARG A 11 -15.11 40.72 -12.40
CA ARG A 11 -14.95 41.53 -13.62
C ARG A 11 -13.51 41.66 -14.12
N GLU A 12 -12.52 41.57 -13.24
CA GLU A 12 -11.09 41.63 -13.64
C GLU A 12 -10.61 40.34 -14.32
N TYR A 13 -11.19 39.17 -14.00
CA TYR A 13 -10.81 37.91 -14.64
C TYR A 13 -11.37 37.76 -16.06
N ALA A 14 -12.51 38.39 -16.37
CA ALA A 14 -13.14 38.33 -17.69
C ALA A 14 -12.61 39.36 -18.71
N ALA A 15 -11.72 40.28 -18.27
CA ALA A 15 -11.15 41.32 -19.11
C ALA A 15 -9.77 40.96 -19.72
N SER A 16 -9.07 39.93 -19.22
CA SER A 16 -7.73 39.58 -19.72
C SER A 16 -7.72 38.61 -20.91
N THR A 17 -8.87 38.02 -21.27
CA THR A 17 -8.99 36.99 -22.33
C THR A 17 -9.61 37.48 -23.64
N ARG A 18 -9.84 38.78 -23.83
CA ARG A 18 -10.19 39.33 -25.16
C ARG A 18 -8.97 39.97 -25.82
N ARG A 19 -8.03 39.16 -26.27
CA ARG A 19 -7.12 39.56 -27.36
C ARG A 19 -7.75 39.20 -28.69
N THR A 20 -7.70 40.18 -29.58
CA THR A 20 -8.26 40.30 -30.92
C THR A 20 -7.94 39.11 -31.83
N CYS A 21 -8.97 38.53 -32.45
CA CYS A 21 -8.89 37.44 -33.42
C CYS A 21 -8.63 37.89 -34.88
N ASP A 22 -8.00 39.05 -35.10
CA ASP A 22 -7.89 39.66 -36.45
C ASP A 22 -6.45 39.85 -36.96
N GLU A 23 -5.44 39.22 -36.36
CA GLU A 23 -4.09 39.19 -36.95
C GLU A 23 -3.88 37.91 -37.77
N PRO A 24 -3.51 38.01 -39.06
CA PRO A 24 -3.18 36.83 -39.86
C PRO A 24 -1.93 36.15 -39.28
N LEU A 25 -2.07 34.87 -38.93
CA LEU A 25 -0.97 34.05 -38.45
C LEU A 25 0.16 34.03 -39.49
N PRO A 26 1.43 34.09 -39.06
CA PRO A 26 2.56 33.92 -39.96
C PRO A 26 2.47 32.54 -40.61
N GLU A 27 2.57 32.48 -41.93
CA GLU A 27 2.76 31.24 -42.69
C GLU A 27 4.10 30.61 -42.27
N SER A 28 4.08 29.90 -41.13
CA SER A 28 5.14 28.96 -40.82
C SER A 28 4.82 27.69 -41.61
N THR A 29 5.67 27.40 -42.58
CA THR A 29 5.75 26.08 -43.19
C THR A 29 6.23 25.13 -42.10
N PHE A 30 5.29 24.62 -41.31
CA PHE A 30 5.52 23.58 -40.32
C PHE A 30 5.84 22.31 -41.10
N ASP A 31 7.11 21.93 -41.10
CA ASP A 31 7.64 20.78 -41.81
C ASP A 31 7.18 19.49 -41.10
N PHE A 32 6.04 18.97 -41.54
CA PHE A 32 5.37 17.77 -40.98
C PHE A 32 6.25 16.51 -41.07
N ASP A 33 7.29 16.51 -41.90
CA ASP A 33 8.20 15.38 -42.07
C ASP A 33 9.29 15.28 -40.97
N SER A 34 9.31 16.22 -40.01
CA SER A 34 10.35 16.30 -38.97
C SER A 34 9.92 15.93 -37.53
N MET A 35 8.67 15.48 -37.31
CA MET A 35 8.25 14.88 -36.04
C MET A 35 8.42 13.35 -36.14
N ILE A 36 9.54 12.81 -35.66
CA ILE A 36 9.74 12.32 -34.28
C ILE A 36 8.72 11.23 -33.96
N ASP A 37 9.22 10.03 -33.61
CA ASP A 37 8.50 8.87 -33.10
C ASP A 37 7.53 9.26 -31.96
N VAL A 38 6.35 9.77 -32.32
CA VAL A 38 5.27 9.95 -31.36
C VAL A 38 4.74 8.55 -31.09
N ASP A 39 4.74 8.19 -29.80
CA ASP A 39 4.13 6.96 -29.32
C ASP A 39 2.74 6.77 -29.99
N PRO A 40 2.54 5.66 -30.72
CA PRO A 40 1.28 5.38 -31.41
C PRO A 40 0.05 5.53 -30.49
N GLU A 41 0.16 5.15 -29.21
CA GLU A 41 -0.94 5.28 -28.26
C GLU A 41 -1.27 6.74 -27.93
N ALA A 42 -0.25 7.60 -27.83
CA ALA A 42 -0.45 9.03 -27.61
C ALA A 42 -1.13 9.70 -28.82
N HIS A 43 -0.82 9.25 -30.03
CA HIS A 43 -1.50 9.72 -31.24
C HIS A 43 -2.98 9.28 -31.26
N GLU A 44 -3.26 8.02 -30.94
CA GLU A 44 -4.64 7.50 -30.85
C GLU A 44 -5.47 8.25 -29.80
N LEU A 45 -4.89 8.57 -28.63
CA LEU A 45 -5.54 9.38 -27.60
C LEU A 45 -5.92 10.78 -28.13
N ILE A 46 -5.01 11.46 -28.83
CA ILE A 46 -5.27 12.80 -29.38
C ILE A 46 -6.44 12.74 -30.37
N VAL A 47 -6.43 11.75 -31.27
CA VAL A 47 -7.51 11.54 -32.24
C VAL A 47 -8.83 11.22 -31.54
N PHE A 48 -8.81 10.38 -30.49
CA PHE A 48 -10.00 10.03 -29.71
C PHE A 48 -10.60 11.25 -29.00
N ASN A 49 -9.79 12.03 -28.30
CA ASN A 49 -10.22 13.25 -27.61
C ASN A 49 -10.82 14.28 -28.57
N GLN A 50 -10.22 14.42 -29.76
CA GLN A 50 -10.76 15.29 -30.81
C GLN A 50 -12.11 14.77 -31.34
N MET A 51 -12.22 13.46 -31.59
CA MET A 51 -13.40 12.84 -32.19
C MET A 51 -14.63 12.88 -31.26
N TYR A 52 -14.43 12.63 -29.96
CA TYR A 52 -15.53 12.55 -28.99
C TYR A 52 -15.65 13.76 -28.07
N HIS A 53 -14.87 14.83 -28.35
CA HIS A 53 -14.83 16.05 -27.56
C HIS A 53 -14.56 15.81 -26.07
N THR A 54 -13.65 14.88 -25.77
CA THR A 54 -13.21 14.54 -24.42
C THR A 54 -11.85 15.17 -24.11
N ALA A 55 -11.47 15.17 -22.83
CA ALA A 55 -10.16 15.63 -22.37
C ALA A 55 -9.49 14.54 -21.51
N TYR A 56 -9.54 13.28 -21.98
CA TYR A 56 -9.00 12.15 -21.24
C TYR A 56 -7.48 12.16 -21.22
N THR A 57 -6.91 11.75 -20.09
CA THR A 57 -5.51 11.34 -20.01
C THR A 57 -5.34 9.96 -20.68
N LEU A 58 -4.08 9.58 -20.96
CA LEU A 58 -3.79 8.25 -21.52
C LEU A 58 -4.31 7.12 -20.61
N GLU A 59 -4.19 7.27 -19.29
CA GLU A 59 -4.71 6.31 -18.32
C GLU A 59 -6.24 6.20 -18.37
N GLN A 60 -6.95 7.33 -18.46
CA GLN A 60 -8.41 7.35 -18.56
C GLN A 60 -8.89 6.71 -19.87
N TYR A 61 -8.19 6.98 -20.97
CA TYR A 61 -8.44 6.35 -22.26
C TYR A 61 -8.24 4.83 -22.22
N GLN A 62 -7.12 4.36 -21.66
CA GLN A 62 -6.88 2.92 -21.50
C GLN A 62 -7.94 2.27 -20.59
N LYS A 63 -8.33 2.93 -19.50
CA LYS A 63 -9.43 2.49 -18.63
C LYS A 63 -10.75 2.42 -19.41
N PHE A 64 -11.08 3.44 -20.20
CA PHE A 64 -12.29 3.47 -21.02
C PHE A 64 -12.37 2.25 -21.95
N PHE A 65 -11.29 1.94 -22.68
CA PHE A 65 -11.28 0.79 -23.59
C PHE A 65 -11.35 -0.54 -22.85
N LYS A 66 -10.65 -0.70 -21.72
CA LYS A 66 -10.77 -1.88 -20.87
C LYS A 66 -12.22 -2.09 -20.40
N TYR A 67 -12.89 -1.03 -19.94
CA TYR A 67 -14.29 -1.08 -19.53
C TYR A 67 -15.21 -1.45 -20.71
N LYS A 68 -15.06 -0.75 -21.83
CA LYS A 68 -15.84 -0.98 -23.05
C LYS A 68 -15.72 -2.44 -23.52
N GLU A 69 -14.51 -2.98 -23.55
CA GLU A 69 -14.25 -4.36 -23.96
C GLU A 69 -14.77 -5.38 -22.95
N HIS A 70 -14.51 -5.17 -21.65
CA HIS A 70 -14.94 -6.07 -20.59
C HIS A 70 -16.46 -6.30 -20.60
N TYR A 71 -17.23 -5.24 -20.85
CA TYR A 71 -18.69 -5.27 -20.86
C TYR A 71 -19.29 -5.41 -22.28
N GLY A 72 -18.47 -5.46 -23.34
CA GLY A 72 -18.94 -5.55 -24.72
C GLY A 72 -19.81 -4.37 -25.17
N LEU A 73 -19.55 -3.17 -24.64
CA LEU A 73 -20.34 -1.96 -24.89
C LEU A 73 -19.96 -1.28 -26.21
N LYS A 74 -20.92 -0.57 -26.82
CA LYS A 74 -20.60 0.42 -27.85
C LYS A 74 -19.92 1.64 -27.21
N THR A 75 -19.21 2.42 -28.01
CA THR A 75 -18.44 3.56 -27.50
C THR A 75 -19.36 4.58 -26.81
N GLU A 76 -20.54 4.84 -27.36
CA GLU A 76 -21.53 5.78 -26.82
C GLU A 76 -22.10 5.29 -25.48
N ASP A 77 -22.46 4.00 -25.42
CA ASP A 77 -22.99 3.36 -24.21
C ASP A 77 -21.92 3.34 -23.10
N ALA A 78 -20.66 3.12 -23.47
CA ALA A 78 -19.54 3.14 -22.54
C ALA A 78 -19.34 4.54 -21.93
N PHE A 79 -19.44 5.63 -22.71
CA PHE A 79 -19.36 6.99 -22.17
C PHE A 79 -20.42 7.27 -21.12
N GLU A 80 -21.66 6.90 -21.42
CA GLU A 80 -22.73 7.06 -20.46
C GLU A 80 -22.41 6.24 -19.21
N TYR A 81 -22.00 4.97 -19.39
CA TYR A 81 -21.73 4.01 -18.30
C TYR A 81 -20.70 4.50 -17.29
N ILE A 82 -19.58 5.01 -17.77
CA ILE A 82 -18.46 5.44 -16.90
C ILE A 82 -18.68 6.82 -16.27
N GLN A 83 -19.76 7.52 -16.63
CA GLN A 83 -20.04 8.90 -16.20
C GLN A 83 -21.32 9.04 -15.39
N SER A 84 -22.09 7.98 -15.14
CA SER A 84 -23.31 8.07 -14.32
C SER A 84 -23.46 6.93 -13.32
N CYS A 85 -24.12 7.22 -12.21
CA CYS A 85 -24.44 6.28 -11.14
C CYS A 85 -25.40 5.19 -11.64
N HIS A 86 -25.09 3.92 -11.39
CA HIS A 86 -25.91 2.81 -11.86
C HIS A 86 -27.21 2.63 -11.08
N SER A 87 -27.29 3.22 -9.89
CA SER A 87 -28.50 3.20 -9.05
C SER A 87 -29.48 4.32 -9.43
N CYS A 88 -29.01 5.57 -9.46
CA CYS A 88 -29.88 6.75 -9.59
C CYS A 88 -29.68 7.56 -10.88
N ASN A 89 -28.75 7.15 -11.75
CA ASN A 89 -28.38 7.82 -13.01
C ASN A 89 -27.83 9.26 -12.88
N THR A 90 -27.48 9.69 -11.66
CA THR A 90 -26.79 10.97 -11.45
C THR A 90 -25.39 10.93 -12.05
N GLN A 91 -24.97 12.03 -12.69
CA GLN A 91 -23.62 12.17 -13.22
C GLN A 91 -22.58 12.05 -12.09
N LEU A 92 -21.50 11.31 -12.35
CA LEU A 92 -20.42 11.09 -11.39
C LEU A 92 -19.30 12.10 -11.61
N ASP A 93 -18.76 12.61 -10.50
CA ASP A 93 -17.57 13.47 -10.53
C ASP A 93 -16.28 12.65 -10.73
N THR A 94 -16.34 11.34 -10.44
CA THR A 94 -15.22 10.41 -10.58
C THR A 94 -15.31 9.63 -11.89
N PHE A 95 -14.23 9.67 -12.68
CA PHE A 95 -14.12 8.91 -13.92
C PHE A 95 -14.17 7.40 -13.66
N ALA A 96 -15.09 6.70 -14.35
CA ALA A 96 -15.31 5.27 -14.19
C ALA A 96 -15.70 4.85 -12.75
N GLY A 97 -16.37 5.73 -12.01
CA GLY A 97 -17.14 5.32 -10.84
C GLY A 97 -18.42 4.59 -11.24
N GLU A 98 -18.94 3.75 -10.34
CA GLU A 98 -20.22 3.03 -10.56
C GLU A 98 -21.38 3.64 -9.74
N TYR A 99 -21.07 4.28 -8.60
CA TYR A 99 -22.05 4.78 -7.65
C TYR A 99 -21.70 6.19 -7.17
N CYS A 100 -22.71 7.05 -6.97
CA CYS A 100 -22.48 8.41 -6.46
C CYS A 100 -22.32 8.49 -4.94
N CYS A 101 -22.73 7.44 -4.21
CA CYS A 101 -22.63 7.36 -2.77
C CYS A 101 -22.75 5.91 -2.28
N GLY A 102 -22.34 5.65 -1.04
CA GLY A 102 -22.49 4.34 -0.40
C GLY A 102 -23.94 3.87 -0.28
N GLY A 103 -24.91 4.79 -0.22
CA GLY A 103 -26.33 4.44 -0.28
C GLY A 103 -26.71 3.78 -1.60
N CYS A 104 -26.26 4.34 -2.73
CA CYS A 104 -26.52 3.77 -4.07
C CYS A 104 -25.82 2.43 -4.28
N HIS A 105 -24.60 2.30 -3.73
CA HIS A 105 -23.87 1.03 -3.72
C HIS A 105 -24.61 -0.03 -2.90
N ASN A 106 -24.92 0.24 -1.64
CA ASN A 106 -25.65 -0.69 -0.77
C ASN A 106 -27.01 -1.09 -1.36
N PHE A 107 -27.69 -0.14 -2.00
CA PHE A 107 -28.97 -0.39 -2.62
C PHE A 107 -28.90 -1.42 -3.75
N ILE A 108 -27.84 -1.40 -4.56
CA ILE A 108 -27.68 -2.32 -5.69
C ILE A 108 -26.98 -3.62 -5.27
N GLU A 109 -25.86 -3.52 -4.54
CA GLU A 109 -25.00 -4.66 -4.21
C GLU A 109 -25.46 -5.44 -2.98
N ASN A 110 -25.90 -4.75 -1.91
CA ASN A 110 -26.24 -5.39 -0.64
C ASN A 110 -27.72 -5.77 -0.51
N LEU A 111 -28.60 -5.03 -1.19
CA LEU A 111 -30.05 -5.28 -1.18
C LEU A 111 -30.55 -6.00 -2.44
N GLU A 112 -29.65 -6.40 -3.34
CA GLU A 112 -29.93 -7.12 -4.60
C GLU A 112 -30.94 -6.42 -5.56
N MET A 113 -31.17 -5.11 -5.43
CA MET A 113 -32.18 -4.37 -6.21
C MET A 113 -31.76 -4.15 -7.68
N THR A 114 -32.75 -3.92 -8.57
CA THR A 114 -32.54 -3.70 -10.03
C THR A 114 -31.79 -2.40 -10.38
N CYS A 115 -30.69 -2.53 -11.12
CA CYS A 115 -29.91 -1.44 -11.71
C CYS A 115 -30.69 -0.67 -12.79
N PHE A 116 -30.47 0.65 -12.90
CA PHE A 116 -31.20 1.54 -13.81
C PHE A 116 -31.02 1.19 -15.30
N ARG A 117 -29.91 0.58 -15.70
CA ARG A 117 -29.54 0.39 -17.11
C ARG A 117 -30.09 -0.89 -17.76
N GLY A 118 -30.82 -1.71 -17.01
CA GLY A 118 -31.37 -2.97 -17.54
C GLY A 118 -30.29 -4.00 -17.89
N ILE A 119 -30.59 -5.23 -18.30
CA ILE A 119 -31.85 -5.81 -18.78
C ILE A 119 -32.48 -6.76 -17.72
N ASP A 120 -32.11 -6.53 -16.46
CA ASP A 120 -31.88 -7.48 -15.36
C ASP A 120 -30.34 -7.61 -15.13
N CYS A 121 -29.62 -6.57 -14.67
CA CYS A 121 -28.13 -6.55 -14.49
C CYS A 121 -27.66 -6.48 -13.01
N LEU A 122 -26.86 -7.43 -12.47
CA LEU A 122 -26.09 -7.34 -11.18
C LEU A 122 -24.64 -7.17 -11.63
N ILE A 123 -24.09 -5.97 -11.49
CA ILE A 123 -22.87 -5.43 -12.14
C ILE A 123 -22.92 -5.36 -13.68
N CYS A 124 -23.42 -6.38 -14.40
CA CYS A 124 -24.02 -6.34 -15.77
C CYS A 124 -24.34 -7.73 -16.34
N ASN A 125 -24.62 -8.74 -15.50
CA ASN A 125 -25.22 -9.99 -15.98
C ASN A 125 -26.31 -10.52 -15.08
N ARG A 126 -26.20 -10.19 -13.79
CA ARG A 126 -27.09 -10.67 -12.76
C ARG A 126 -26.92 -12.14 -12.39
N ALA A 127 -25.69 -12.63 -12.22
CA ALA A 127 -25.48 -14.00 -11.72
C ALA A 127 -24.29 -14.18 -10.74
N THR A 128 -24.53 -13.96 -9.44
CA THR A 128 -23.94 -14.71 -8.31
C THR A 128 -24.93 -14.68 -7.13
N ARG A 129 -25.28 -15.86 -6.59
CA ARG A 129 -26.26 -16.09 -5.50
C ARG A 129 -25.55 -16.41 -4.19
N CYS A 130 -26.06 -15.93 -3.05
CA CYS A 130 -26.45 -16.80 -1.93
C CYS A 130 -27.39 -16.08 -0.94
N HIS A 131 -28.41 -16.80 -0.46
CA HIS A 131 -29.54 -16.36 0.35
C HIS A 131 -29.20 -16.05 1.83
N GLY A 132 -29.84 -15.03 2.39
CA GLY A 132 -30.05 -14.85 3.84
C GLY A 132 -30.92 -13.63 4.16
N ASP A 133 -32.19 -13.87 4.47
CA ASP A 133 -33.25 -12.90 4.84
C ASP A 133 -32.93 -12.09 6.10
N ASP A 134 -33.01 -10.75 6.00
CA ASP A 134 -33.21 -9.81 7.12
C ASP A 134 -33.87 -8.49 6.64
N THR A 135 -34.85 -8.56 5.72
CA THR A 135 -35.55 -7.36 5.24
C THR A 135 -36.54 -6.81 6.28
N PRO A 136 -36.58 -5.49 6.50
CA PRO A 136 -37.60 -4.85 7.33
C PRO A 136 -39.01 -5.08 6.75
N ILE A 137 -39.98 -5.37 7.62
CA ILE A 137 -41.37 -5.67 7.23
C ILE A 137 -42.02 -4.41 6.64
N GLU A 138 -42.39 -4.48 5.36
CA GLU A 138 -43.16 -3.44 4.67
C GLU A 138 -44.67 -3.59 4.93
N TYR A 139 -45.37 -2.46 5.08
CA TYR A 139 -46.83 -2.42 5.26
C TYR A 139 -47.49 -1.71 4.06
N ALA A 140 -48.67 -2.19 3.65
CA ALA A 140 -49.51 -1.58 2.63
C ALA A 140 -50.86 -1.17 3.20
N THR A 141 -51.32 0.02 2.85
CA THR A 141 -52.64 0.53 3.24
C THR A 141 -53.72 -0.03 2.30
N CYS A 142 -54.77 -0.62 2.87
CA CYS A 142 -55.93 -1.10 2.12
C CYS A 142 -56.71 0.09 1.52
N ASP A 143 -56.89 0.10 0.19
CA ASP A 143 -57.61 1.15 -0.53
C ASP A 143 -59.11 1.19 -0.20
N THR A 144 -59.66 0.12 0.38
CA THR A 144 -61.10 0.03 0.70
C THR A 144 -61.42 0.52 2.10
N CYS A 145 -60.59 0.20 3.10
CA CYS A 145 -60.89 0.48 4.51
C CYS A 145 -59.80 1.29 5.23
N GLY A 146 -58.66 1.56 4.59
CA GLY A 146 -57.53 2.28 5.17
C GLY A 146 -56.68 1.49 6.16
N PHE A 147 -56.96 0.20 6.38
CA PHE A 147 -56.19 -0.64 7.31
C PHE A 147 -54.80 -0.94 6.74
N GLU A 148 -53.75 -0.74 7.53
CA GLU A 148 -52.38 -1.12 7.19
C GLU A 148 -52.17 -2.60 7.47
N GLU A 149 -51.84 -3.35 6.43
CA GLU A 149 -51.56 -4.79 6.47
C GLU A 149 -50.13 -5.01 5.98
N ASP A 150 -49.41 -5.94 6.60
CA ASP A 150 -48.10 -6.38 6.09
C ASP A 150 -48.25 -6.76 4.60
N VAL A 151 -47.32 -6.31 3.75
CA VAL A 151 -47.36 -6.56 2.31
C VAL A 151 -47.54 -8.05 2.02
N LEU A 152 -46.95 -8.94 2.84
CA LEU A 152 -47.06 -10.40 2.74
C LEU A 152 -48.51 -10.90 2.93
N TYR A 153 -49.33 -10.19 3.71
CA TYR A 153 -50.73 -10.53 3.99
C TYR A 153 -51.74 -9.61 3.27
N SER A 154 -51.27 -8.69 2.42
CA SER A 154 -52.11 -7.85 1.56
C SER A 154 -52.41 -8.54 0.23
N TYR A 155 -53.50 -8.15 -0.43
CA TYR A 155 -53.90 -8.72 -1.72
C TYR A 155 -54.08 -7.63 -2.77
N ARG A 156 -53.43 -7.75 -3.95
CA ARG A 156 -53.62 -6.81 -5.06
C ARG A 156 -54.55 -7.40 -6.11
N TYR A 157 -55.63 -6.69 -6.43
CA TYR A 157 -56.55 -7.05 -7.49
C TYR A 157 -56.95 -5.82 -8.31
N LYS A 158 -56.76 -5.90 -9.64
CA LYS A 158 -57.05 -4.81 -10.59
C LYS A 158 -56.45 -3.45 -10.17
N SER A 159 -55.19 -3.47 -9.73
CA SER A 159 -54.44 -2.30 -9.26
C SER A 159 -54.89 -1.70 -7.93
N THR A 160 -55.79 -2.35 -7.20
CA THR A 160 -56.22 -1.95 -5.85
C THR A 160 -55.61 -2.89 -4.81
N VAL A 161 -55.12 -2.35 -3.70
CA VAL A 161 -54.60 -3.11 -2.56
C VAL A 161 -55.71 -3.31 -1.54
N TYR A 162 -55.89 -4.55 -1.10
CA TYR A 162 -56.85 -4.93 -0.08
C TYR A 162 -56.13 -5.51 1.12
N CYS A 163 -56.53 -5.14 2.33
CA CYS A 163 -56.21 -5.96 3.49
C CYS A 163 -56.90 -7.31 3.35
N ASN A 164 -56.41 -8.28 4.10
CA ASN A 164 -56.85 -9.66 4.00
C ASN A 164 -58.38 -9.82 4.15
N GLN A 165 -59.00 -9.06 5.06
CA GLN A 165 -60.45 -9.09 5.24
C GLN A 165 -61.21 -8.55 4.01
N CYS A 166 -60.80 -7.40 3.47
CA CYS A 166 -61.45 -6.84 2.27
C CYS A 166 -61.20 -7.69 1.02
N ALA A 167 -60.07 -8.41 0.96
CA ALA A 167 -59.79 -9.36 -0.12
C ALA A 167 -60.81 -10.50 -0.15
N ILE A 168 -61.19 -11.04 1.02
CA ILE A 168 -62.24 -12.06 1.12
C ILE A 168 -63.56 -11.52 0.57
N ASP A 169 -63.94 -10.31 0.96
CA ASP A 169 -65.22 -9.72 0.57
C ASP A 169 -65.30 -9.41 -0.93
N VAL A 170 -64.18 -8.99 -1.53
CA VAL A 170 -64.13 -8.56 -2.95
C VAL A 170 -63.90 -9.72 -3.90
N CYS A 171 -63.04 -10.67 -3.54
CA CYS A 171 -62.59 -11.73 -4.44
C CYS A 171 -62.60 -13.14 -3.85
N GLY A 172 -63.04 -13.31 -2.60
CA GLY A 172 -63.15 -14.63 -1.95
C GLY A 172 -61.81 -15.25 -1.56
N VAL A 173 -60.73 -14.46 -1.49
CA VAL A 173 -59.38 -14.94 -1.18
C VAL A 173 -59.01 -14.59 0.27
N LEU A 174 -58.62 -15.61 1.06
CA LEU A 174 -58.08 -15.48 2.40
C LEU A 174 -56.61 -15.89 2.39
N ILE A 175 -55.71 -15.02 2.83
CA ILE A 175 -54.31 -15.35 3.08
C ILE A 175 -54.20 -15.78 4.55
N ALA A 176 -53.99 -17.06 4.87
CA ALA A 176 -53.96 -17.49 6.26
C ALA A 176 -52.78 -16.84 7.02
N LYS A 177 -53.07 -16.10 8.10
CA LYS A 177 -52.05 -15.62 9.03
C LYS A 177 -51.71 -16.73 10.03
N PRO A 178 -50.45 -16.89 10.45
CA PRO A 178 -50.09 -17.86 11.49
C PRO A 178 -50.79 -17.51 12.82
N GLU A 179 -51.51 -18.48 13.41
CA GLU A 179 -52.40 -18.29 14.57
C GLU A 179 -51.68 -18.00 15.90
N LYS A 180 -50.35 -18.02 15.96
CA LYS A 180 -49.58 -17.86 17.20
C LYS A 180 -48.42 -16.88 17.02
N LYS A 181 -48.53 -15.70 17.65
CA LYS A 181 -47.34 -14.93 18.04
C LYS A 181 -46.66 -15.73 19.16
N PHE A 182 -45.43 -16.20 18.95
CA PHE A 182 -44.67 -16.89 19.97
C PHE A 182 -44.28 -15.88 21.06
N HIS A 183 -45.06 -15.81 22.14
CA HIS A 183 -44.62 -15.15 23.37
C HIS A 183 -43.83 -16.19 24.15
N ILE A 184 -42.51 -16.13 24.08
CA ILE A 184 -41.60 -16.94 24.89
C ILE A 184 -41.28 -16.10 26.12
N ASP A 185 -41.74 -16.51 27.30
CA ASP A 185 -41.24 -15.96 28.56
C ASP A 185 -39.79 -16.41 28.70
N GLU A 186 -38.84 -15.54 28.41
CA GLU A 186 -37.43 -15.91 28.40
C GLU A 186 -36.91 -16.04 29.83
N PRO A 187 -36.38 -17.22 30.23
CA PRO A 187 -35.80 -17.39 31.54
C PRO A 187 -34.54 -16.53 31.68
N THR A 188 -34.43 -15.78 32.77
CA THR A 188 -33.20 -15.09 33.16
C THR A 188 -32.28 -16.07 33.91
N ILE A 189 -31.01 -16.17 33.49
CA ILE A 189 -30.00 -17.00 34.15
C ILE A 189 -28.98 -16.10 34.85
N THR A 190 -28.48 -16.55 36.00
CA THR A 190 -27.44 -15.84 36.77
C THR A 190 -26.07 -16.40 36.40
N CYS A 191 -25.11 -15.54 36.06
CA CYS A 191 -23.73 -15.92 35.81
C CYS A 191 -23.07 -16.44 37.09
N ASP A 192 -22.53 -17.65 37.07
CA ASP A 192 -21.89 -18.32 38.21
C ASP A 192 -20.59 -17.65 38.67
N ARG A 193 -19.97 -16.83 37.82
CA ARG A 193 -18.75 -16.09 38.17
C ARG A 193 -18.98 -14.71 38.78
N CYS A 194 -19.77 -13.85 38.13
CA CYS A 194 -19.98 -12.46 38.58
C CYS A 194 -21.35 -12.19 39.20
N GLY A 195 -22.29 -13.15 39.14
CA GLY A 195 -23.65 -12.98 39.67
C GLY A 195 -24.58 -12.13 38.81
N PHE A 196 -24.15 -11.67 37.62
CA PHE A 196 -24.99 -10.88 36.71
C PHE A 196 -26.14 -11.71 36.14
N LYS A 197 -27.35 -11.13 36.05
CA LYS A 197 -28.53 -11.79 35.52
C LYS A 197 -28.81 -11.29 34.11
N GLU A 198 -28.91 -12.21 33.16
CA GLU A 198 -29.13 -11.90 31.74
C GLU A 198 -30.17 -12.86 31.15
N GLY A 199 -30.79 -12.49 30.03
CA GLY A 199 -31.67 -13.38 29.29
C GLY A 199 -30.91 -14.65 28.85
N SER A 200 -31.57 -15.81 28.88
CA SER A 200 -30.90 -17.10 28.63
C SER A 200 -30.16 -17.21 27.29
N HIS A 201 -30.54 -16.42 26.29
CA HIS A 201 -29.87 -16.36 24.98
C HIS A 201 -28.49 -15.66 25.01
N TYR A 202 -28.11 -14.98 26.12
CA TYR A 202 -26.81 -14.32 26.29
C TYR A 202 -25.86 -15.07 27.27
N ILE A 203 -26.23 -16.27 27.70
CA ILE A 203 -25.48 -17.05 28.68
C ILE A 203 -24.79 -18.24 28.00
N SER A 204 -23.49 -18.35 28.20
CA SER A 204 -22.66 -19.45 27.70
C SER A 204 -22.46 -20.49 28.80
N TYR A 205 -22.60 -21.77 28.46
CA TYR A 205 -22.37 -22.86 29.39
C TYR A 205 -21.00 -23.50 29.18
N TYR A 206 -20.17 -23.55 30.22
CA TYR A 206 -18.89 -24.25 30.19
C TYR A 206 -18.74 -25.12 31.43
N LYS A 207 -18.53 -26.43 31.23
CA LYS A 207 -18.45 -27.45 32.29
C LYS A 207 -19.62 -27.37 33.29
N SER A 208 -20.84 -27.21 32.77
CA SER A 208 -22.10 -27.10 33.54
C SER A 208 -22.28 -25.81 34.35
N ASN A 209 -21.36 -24.85 34.27
CA ASN A 209 -21.55 -23.52 34.85
C ASN A 209 -22.05 -22.55 33.77
N ALA A 210 -22.97 -21.68 34.14
CA ALA A 210 -23.50 -20.59 33.34
C ALA A 210 -22.62 -19.35 33.51
N TYR A 211 -22.13 -18.78 32.42
CA TYR A 211 -21.36 -17.55 32.43
C TYR A 211 -22.06 -16.52 31.57
N CYS A 212 -22.18 -15.28 32.05
CA CYS A 212 -22.55 -14.17 31.17
C CYS A 212 -21.49 -14.04 30.07
N ASN A 213 -21.85 -13.42 28.96
CA ASN A 213 -20.95 -13.24 27.82
C ASN A 213 -19.55 -12.80 28.30
N SER A 214 -19.47 -11.73 29.09
CA SER A 214 -18.22 -11.21 29.66
C SER A 214 -17.39 -12.28 30.40
N CYS A 215 -17.98 -13.05 31.32
CA CYS A 215 -17.24 -14.05 32.11
C CYS A 215 -16.92 -15.34 31.34
N SER A 216 -17.69 -15.66 30.30
CA SER A 216 -17.49 -16.86 29.49
C SER A 216 -16.25 -16.78 28.61
N PHE A 217 -15.91 -15.57 28.15
CA PHE A 217 -14.75 -15.30 27.29
C PHE A 217 -13.40 -15.48 27.99
N ASP A 218 -13.37 -15.37 29.32
CA ASP A 218 -12.18 -15.64 30.13
C ASP A 218 -11.89 -17.13 30.32
N MET A 219 -12.86 -18.00 30.01
CA MET A 219 -12.76 -19.44 30.22
C MET A 219 -12.38 -20.20 28.95
N LEU A 220 -12.23 -19.51 27.81
CA LEU A 220 -11.77 -20.11 26.56
C LEU A 220 -10.27 -20.42 26.65
N PRO A 221 -9.85 -21.69 26.43
CA PRO A 221 -8.44 -22.05 26.36
C PRO A 221 -7.79 -21.35 25.15
N GLY A 222 -6.69 -20.62 25.38
CA GLY A 222 -6.09 -19.71 24.40
C GLY A 222 -5.95 -18.26 24.89
N PHE A 223 -6.10 -18.02 26.19
CA PHE A 223 -5.80 -16.73 26.81
C PHE A 223 -4.31 -16.40 26.60
N ASN A 224 -4.01 -15.65 25.55
CA ASN A 224 -2.64 -15.24 25.22
C ASN A 224 -2.09 -14.34 26.32
N GLU A 225 -0.84 -14.61 26.73
CA GLU A 225 -0.10 -13.74 27.65
C GLU A 225 0.08 -12.33 27.04
N ASP A 226 0.07 -12.21 25.71
CA ASP A 226 0.26 -10.97 24.96
C ASP A 226 -0.85 -9.92 25.18
N VAL A 227 -2.03 -10.32 25.66
CA VAL A 227 -3.14 -9.38 25.90
C VAL A 227 -3.10 -8.76 27.31
N VAL A 228 -2.24 -9.28 28.20
CA VAL A 228 -2.18 -8.87 29.63
C VAL A 228 -1.73 -7.41 29.80
N GLN A 229 -0.99 -6.87 28.83
CA GLN A 229 -0.52 -5.48 28.84
C GLN A 229 -1.62 -4.44 28.54
N TYR A 230 -2.76 -4.86 27.98
CA TYR A 230 -3.89 -3.98 27.67
C TYR A 230 -4.88 -3.91 28.84
N SER A 231 -5.53 -2.77 29.01
CA SER A 231 -6.59 -2.60 30.00
C SER A 231 -7.80 -3.52 29.70
N PRO A 232 -8.63 -3.86 30.70
CA PRO A 232 -9.80 -4.72 30.47
C PRO A 232 -10.75 -4.24 29.38
N GLU A 233 -10.87 -2.93 29.19
CA GLU A 233 -11.72 -2.35 28.14
C GLU A 233 -11.09 -2.52 26.75
N GLU A 234 -9.78 -2.28 26.62
CA GLU A 234 -9.05 -2.52 25.35
C GLU A 234 -9.07 -4.01 24.98
N GLN A 235 -8.88 -4.91 25.96
CA GLN A 235 -9.02 -6.35 25.75
C GLN A 235 -10.42 -6.73 25.24
N ARG A 236 -11.46 -6.05 25.75
CA ARG A 236 -12.83 -6.24 25.29
C ARG A 236 -13.00 -5.75 23.85
N CYS A 237 -12.51 -4.56 23.52
CA CYS A 237 -12.56 -4.00 22.16
C CYS A 237 -11.83 -4.91 21.17
N LEU A 238 -10.62 -5.36 21.49
CA LEU A 238 -9.83 -6.28 20.66
C LEU A 238 -10.56 -7.59 20.36
N ARG A 239 -11.25 -8.16 21.36
CA ARG A 239 -12.04 -9.39 21.18
C ARG A 239 -13.27 -9.16 20.31
N ILE A 240 -13.97 -8.05 20.50
CA ILE A 240 -15.12 -7.68 19.66
C ILE A 240 -14.65 -7.49 18.21
N TYR A 241 -13.58 -6.71 18.02
CA TYR A 241 -12.97 -6.45 16.73
C TYR A 241 -12.51 -7.74 16.04
N ALA A 242 -11.82 -8.63 16.76
CA ALA A 242 -11.39 -9.93 16.24
C ALA A 242 -12.57 -10.78 15.78
N ARG A 243 -13.64 -10.85 16.58
CA ARG A 243 -14.84 -11.63 16.24
C ARG A 243 -15.59 -11.05 15.05
N GLU A 244 -15.79 -9.73 15.01
CA GLU A 244 -16.53 -9.06 13.93
C GLU A 244 -15.79 -9.11 12.60
N ASN A 245 -14.47 -9.22 12.63
CA ASN A 245 -13.61 -9.27 11.44
C ASN A 245 -12.99 -10.66 11.18
N ASN A 246 -13.43 -11.70 11.88
CA ASN A 246 -12.92 -13.08 11.74
C ASN A 246 -11.39 -13.20 11.86
N LEU A 247 -10.78 -12.49 12.83
CA LEU A 247 -9.33 -12.44 13.09
C LEU A 247 -8.96 -13.27 14.31
N THR A 248 -7.68 -13.67 14.38
CA THR A 248 -7.10 -14.05 15.68
C THR A 248 -6.90 -12.82 16.57
N ILE A 249 -6.66 -13.02 17.87
CA ILE A 249 -6.44 -11.90 18.80
C ILE A 249 -5.11 -11.20 18.50
N GLU A 250 -4.08 -11.94 18.10
CA GLU A 250 -2.78 -11.40 17.69
C GLU A 250 -2.93 -10.51 16.46
N GLU A 251 -3.74 -10.93 15.49
CA GLU A 251 -4.04 -10.13 14.31
C GLU A 251 -4.87 -8.89 14.65
N ALA A 252 -5.88 -9.01 15.52
CA ALA A 252 -6.62 -7.86 15.99
C ALA A 252 -5.73 -6.85 16.74
N ILE A 253 -4.77 -7.32 17.53
CA ILE A 253 -3.75 -6.48 18.17
C ILE A 253 -2.92 -5.78 17.09
N ASP A 254 -2.42 -6.51 16.10
CA ASP A 254 -1.60 -5.95 15.01
C ASP A 254 -2.37 -4.83 14.28
N TYR A 255 -3.64 -5.07 13.93
CA TYR A 255 -4.52 -4.09 13.27
C TYR A 255 -4.86 -2.88 14.14
N GLN A 256 -5.08 -3.10 15.44
CA GLN A 256 -5.42 -2.04 16.38
C GLN A 256 -4.19 -1.34 16.96
N THR A 257 -2.97 -1.70 16.54
CA THR A 257 -1.73 -1.04 16.99
C THR A 257 -0.87 -0.51 15.84
N HIS A 258 -1.15 -0.92 14.60
CA HIS A 258 -0.44 -0.44 13.42
C HIS A 258 -1.38 0.31 12.48
N CYS A 259 -0.83 1.31 11.81
CA CYS A 259 -1.51 2.06 10.77
C CYS A 259 -1.94 1.11 9.65
N HIS A 260 -3.23 1.06 9.37
CA HIS A 260 -3.80 0.20 8.35
C HIS A 260 -3.18 0.45 6.96
N ASN A 261 -2.94 1.72 6.62
CA ASN A 261 -2.32 2.10 5.34
C ASN A 261 -0.85 1.68 5.19
N CYS A 262 0.01 2.00 6.16
CA CYS A 262 1.47 1.94 5.99
C CYS A 262 2.19 1.01 6.97
N GLY A 263 1.45 0.31 7.82
CA GLY A 263 1.97 -0.63 8.80
C GLY A 263 2.84 -0.03 9.90
N LYS A 264 2.94 1.30 10.03
CA LYS A 264 3.68 1.94 11.12
C LYS A 264 2.94 1.78 12.44
N TYR A 265 3.66 1.47 13.50
CA TYR A 265 3.13 1.45 14.86
C TYR A 265 2.52 2.81 15.25
N VAL A 266 1.38 2.79 15.92
CA VAL A 266 0.64 3.97 16.37
C VAL A 266 0.75 4.06 17.90
N GLU A 267 1.59 4.97 18.39
CA GLU A 267 1.90 5.09 19.83
C GLU A 267 0.68 5.33 20.73
N ASN A 268 -0.38 5.96 20.20
CA ASN A 268 -1.61 6.27 20.93
C ASN A 268 -2.82 5.67 20.21
N ALA A 269 -2.73 4.38 19.88
CA ALA A 269 -3.81 3.69 19.20
C ALA A 269 -5.09 3.69 20.05
N VAL A 270 -6.23 3.91 19.39
CA VAL A 270 -7.54 3.98 20.04
C VAL A 270 -8.29 2.68 19.80
N PHE A 271 -8.26 1.76 20.77
CA PHE A 271 -8.95 0.49 20.65
C PHE A 271 -10.47 0.69 20.67
N ASP A 272 -11.08 0.64 19.49
CA ASP A 272 -12.52 0.52 19.35
C ASP A 272 -12.87 -0.71 18.50
N SER A 273 -14.15 -1.06 18.47
CA SER A 273 -14.61 -2.29 17.81
C SER A 273 -14.84 -2.11 16.31
N VAL A 274 -14.72 -0.89 15.77
CA VAL A 274 -15.29 -0.54 14.46
C VAL A 274 -14.33 0.19 13.53
N SER A 275 -13.26 0.78 14.04
CA SER A 275 -12.37 1.65 13.29
C SER A 275 -10.97 1.06 13.16
N HIS A 276 -10.32 1.41 12.05
CA HIS A 276 -8.92 1.12 11.80
C HIS A 276 -8.01 2.21 12.37
N GLN A 277 -6.77 1.86 12.69
CA GLN A 277 -5.79 2.83 13.15
C GLN A 277 -5.05 3.49 11.98
N TYR A 278 -4.72 4.76 12.13
CA TYR A 278 -3.96 5.52 11.14
C TYR A 278 -2.90 6.40 11.80
N CYS A 279 -1.67 6.38 11.29
CA CYS A 279 -0.58 7.16 11.89
C CYS A 279 -0.67 8.67 11.62
N ASN A 280 -1.43 9.09 10.60
CA ASN A 280 -1.65 10.48 10.27
C ASN A 280 -2.91 10.65 9.39
N LYS A 281 -3.34 11.91 9.24
CA LYS A 281 -4.50 12.30 8.42
C LYS A 281 -4.40 11.78 6.98
N GLY A 282 -3.22 11.87 6.36
CA GLY A 282 -3.05 11.41 4.97
C GLY A 282 -3.29 9.91 4.80
N CYS A 283 -2.92 9.08 5.79
CA CYS A 283 -3.21 7.64 5.76
C CYS A 283 -4.69 7.33 5.97
N TYR A 284 -5.34 8.09 6.85
CA TYR A 284 -6.80 8.01 7.04
C TYR A 284 -7.55 8.39 5.77
N GLU A 285 -7.23 9.55 5.18
CA GLU A 285 -7.83 10.03 3.94
C GLU A 285 -7.62 9.01 2.82
N TYR A 286 -6.39 8.48 2.68
CA TYR A 286 -6.08 7.48 1.66
C TYR A 286 -6.98 6.23 1.74
N CYS A 287 -7.25 5.72 2.93
CA CYS A 287 -8.03 4.49 3.10
C CYS A 287 -9.54 4.73 3.17
N GLU A 288 -9.97 5.70 3.98
CA GLU A 288 -11.39 5.94 4.29
C GLU A 288 -12.03 6.93 3.31
N GLU A 289 -11.33 7.99 2.86
CA GLU A 289 -11.91 8.97 1.92
C GLU A 289 -11.86 8.53 0.46
N TYR A 290 -10.90 7.69 0.07
CA TYR A 290 -10.90 7.06 -1.26
C TYR A 290 -11.64 5.71 -1.29
N TRP A 291 -12.30 5.34 -0.18
CA TRP A 291 -13.20 4.20 -0.06
C TRP A 291 -12.54 2.91 -0.55
N TYR A 292 -11.39 2.56 0.00
CA TYR A 292 -10.88 1.20 -0.17
C TYR A 292 -11.60 0.32 0.86
N PRO A 293 -12.64 -0.45 0.48
CA PRO A 293 -13.29 -1.36 1.41
C PRO A 293 -12.25 -2.36 1.93
N CYS A 294 -11.84 -2.20 3.18
CA CYS A 294 -11.02 -3.17 3.86
C CYS A 294 -11.93 -4.23 4.47
N TYR A 295 -12.19 -5.27 3.69
CA TYR A 295 -12.66 -6.56 4.20
C TYR A 295 -11.50 -7.52 4.02
N ARG A 296 -11.01 -8.15 5.09
CA ARG A 296 -9.81 -9.01 5.04
C ARG A 296 -10.01 -10.32 4.24
N GLU A 297 -11.23 -10.56 3.74
CA GLU A 297 -11.56 -11.60 2.77
C GLU A 297 -11.78 -11.05 1.34
N GLY A 298 -11.75 -9.72 1.16
CA GLY A 298 -11.75 -9.04 -0.12
C GLY A 298 -10.34 -8.65 -0.56
N ASN A 299 -10.15 -8.42 -1.86
CA ASN A 299 -8.91 -7.89 -2.46
C ASN A 299 -8.65 -6.44 -2.01
N CYS A 300 -8.40 -6.23 -0.72
CA CYS A 300 -8.07 -4.94 -0.17
C CYS A 300 -6.64 -4.58 -0.58
N GLN A 301 -6.52 -3.66 -1.54
CA GLN A 301 -5.22 -3.18 -2.03
C GLN A 301 -4.32 -2.65 -0.90
N VAL A 302 -4.93 -2.13 0.17
CA VAL A 302 -4.21 -1.67 1.36
C VAL A 302 -3.63 -2.85 2.14
N CYS A 303 -4.38 -3.94 2.34
CA CYS A 303 -3.87 -5.15 2.96
C CYS A 303 -2.76 -5.80 2.12
N ASP A 304 -2.88 -5.81 0.80
CA ASP A 304 -1.82 -6.33 -0.10
C ASP A 304 -0.55 -5.48 0.00
N THR A 305 -0.70 -4.16 0.02
CA THR A 305 0.41 -3.22 0.21
C THR A 305 1.05 -3.40 1.58
N TRP A 306 0.25 -3.60 2.62
CA TRP A 306 0.73 -3.84 3.98
C TRP A 306 1.48 -5.17 4.08
N ASN A 307 0.93 -6.27 3.55
CA ASN A 307 1.57 -7.57 3.51
C ASN A 307 2.91 -7.51 2.75
N PHE A 308 2.93 -6.80 1.62
CA PHE A 308 4.16 -6.56 0.87
C PHE A 308 5.19 -5.77 1.69
N GLN A 309 4.79 -4.69 2.36
CA GLN A 309 5.69 -3.89 3.20
C GLN A 309 6.20 -4.68 4.42
N LYS A 310 5.34 -5.49 5.06
CA LYS A 310 5.70 -6.40 6.15
C LYS A 310 6.75 -7.41 5.69
N LEU A 311 6.51 -8.07 4.56
CA LEU A 311 7.47 -9.02 3.97
C LEU A 311 8.80 -8.34 3.62
N GLN A 312 8.77 -7.15 3.04
CA GLN A 312 9.97 -6.35 2.74
C GLN A 312 10.75 -5.98 4.02
N ASN A 313 10.05 -5.65 5.10
CA ASN A 313 10.69 -5.38 6.39
C ASN A 313 11.32 -6.64 6.99
N GLU A 314 10.64 -7.77 6.94
CA GLU A 314 11.17 -9.06 7.39
C GLU A 314 12.40 -9.48 6.58
N LEU A 315 12.38 -9.30 5.26
CA LEU A 315 13.53 -9.56 4.39
C LEU A 315 14.70 -8.64 4.73
N ARG A 316 14.46 -7.33 4.87
CA ARG A 316 15.51 -6.38 5.29
C ARG A 316 16.09 -6.71 6.66
N GLN A 317 15.26 -7.17 7.60
CA GLN A 317 15.75 -7.61 8.91
C GLN A 317 16.60 -8.87 8.79
N LYS A 318 16.19 -9.85 7.98
CA LYS A 318 17.00 -11.06 7.74
C LYS A 318 18.32 -10.73 7.06
N ASP A 319 18.30 -9.85 6.05
CA ASP A 319 19.52 -9.40 5.36
C ASP A 319 20.43 -8.63 6.30
N ALA A 320 19.88 -7.75 7.15
CA ALA A 320 20.66 -7.03 8.16
C ALA A 320 21.29 -7.99 9.19
N VAL A 321 20.56 -9.04 9.61
CA VAL A 321 21.11 -10.06 10.53
C VAL A 321 22.21 -10.88 9.85
N SER A 322 22.02 -11.26 8.58
CA SER A 322 23.03 -11.99 7.80
C SER A 322 24.30 -11.16 7.64
N LEU A 323 24.17 -9.87 7.30
CA LEU A 323 25.30 -8.96 7.16
C LEU A 323 26.03 -8.76 8.50
N LEU A 324 25.30 -8.68 9.62
CA LEU A 324 25.93 -8.60 10.95
C LEU A 324 26.69 -9.87 11.31
N GLN A 325 26.19 -11.05 10.92
CA GLN A 325 26.89 -12.32 11.13
C GLN A 325 28.16 -12.41 10.28
N GLU A 326 28.09 -12.03 8.99
CA GLU A 326 29.26 -11.98 8.11
C GLU A 326 30.32 -10.98 8.61
N GLU A 327 29.90 -9.81 9.11
CA GLU A 327 30.80 -8.85 9.75
C GLU A 327 31.44 -9.43 11.04
N GLU A 328 30.67 -10.10 11.89
CA GLU A 328 31.19 -10.72 13.12
C GLU A 328 32.22 -11.82 12.81
N GLU A 329 32.01 -12.60 11.75
CA GLU A 329 32.98 -13.59 11.28
C GLU A 329 34.24 -12.91 10.69
N GLN A 330 34.06 -11.89 9.85
CA GLN A 330 35.16 -11.16 9.21
C GLN A 330 36.06 -10.44 10.22
N PHE A 331 35.50 -9.97 11.34
CA PHE A 331 36.20 -9.19 12.34
C PHE A 331 36.38 -9.91 13.68
N SER A 332 36.30 -11.24 13.69
CA SER A 332 36.38 -12.08 14.89
C SER A 332 37.69 -11.96 15.69
N GLN A 333 38.73 -11.36 15.09
CA GLN A 333 40.02 -11.11 15.73
C GLN A 333 40.02 -9.89 16.67
N TYR A 334 39.01 -9.03 16.60
CA TYR A 334 38.86 -7.87 17.47
C TYR A 334 37.89 -8.17 18.61
N SER A 335 38.17 -7.65 19.79
CA SER A 335 37.24 -7.73 20.92
C SER A 335 35.98 -6.88 20.66
N SER A 336 34.89 -7.19 21.38
CA SER A 336 33.63 -6.42 21.27
C SER A 336 33.80 -4.93 21.59
N GLU A 337 34.74 -4.56 22.46
CA GLU A 337 35.03 -3.17 22.81
C GLU A 337 35.75 -2.47 21.64
N GLU A 338 36.76 -3.13 21.05
CA GLU A 338 37.48 -2.61 19.86
C GLU A 338 36.55 -2.46 18.65
N LEU A 339 35.63 -3.40 18.43
CA LEU A 339 34.63 -3.30 17.36
C LEU A 339 33.67 -2.12 17.56
N THR A 340 33.31 -1.84 18.81
CA THR A 340 32.48 -0.67 19.14
C THR A 340 33.22 0.62 18.82
N ASP A 341 34.50 0.72 19.19
CA ASP A 341 35.35 1.86 18.88
C ASP A 341 35.57 2.03 17.37
N LEU A 342 35.80 0.92 16.65
CA LEU A 342 35.96 0.91 15.19
C LEU A 342 34.67 1.36 14.48
N ARG A 343 33.50 0.85 14.88
CA ARG A 343 32.20 1.27 14.32
C ARG A 343 31.94 2.76 14.57
N TRP A 344 32.25 3.24 15.78
CA TRP A 344 32.14 4.65 16.10
C TRP A 344 33.07 5.50 15.23
N TYR A 345 34.34 5.06 15.08
CA TYR A 345 35.33 5.75 14.26
C TYR A 345 34.92 5.75 12.77
N ALA A 346 34.45 4.62 12.28
CA ALA A 346 33.99 4.43 10.91
C ALA A 346 32.85 5.41 10.59
N LYS A 347 31.81 5.40 11.43
CA LYS A 347 30.65 6.29 11.32
C LYS A 347 31.02 7.77 11.43
N LYS A 348 31.93 8.12 12.33
CA LYS A 348 32.35 9.52 12.55
C LYS A 348 33.11 10.09 11.36
N HIS A 349 33.83 9.25 10.62
CA HIS A 349 34.73 9.67 9.54
C HIS A 349 34.28 9.24 8.14
N ASP A 350 33.04 8.76 8.03
CA ASP A 350 32.42 8.25 6.80
C ASP A 350 33.33 7.22 6.11
N LEU A 351 33.61 6.14 6.84
CA LEU A 351 34.55 5.08 6.49
C LEU A 351 33.84 3.72 6.48
N THR A 352 34.34 2.83 5.63
CA THR A 352 34.07 1.39 5.79
C THR A 352 34.76 0.84 7.04
N MET A 353 34.31 -0.32 7.53
CA MET A 353 34.93 -0.95 8.70
C MET A 353 36.38 -1.36 8.42
N GLU A 354 36.67 -1.85 7.21
CA GLU A 354 38.01 -2.23 6.76
C GLU A 354 38.96 -1.03 6.75
N GLU A 355 38.50 0.12 6.24
CA GLU A 355 39.30 1.34 6.26
C GLU A 355 39.49 1.85 7.69
N ALA A 356 38.46 1.80 8.54
CA ALA A 356 38.59 2.19 9.94
C ALA A 356 39.63 1.31 10.66
N ILE A 357 39.62 0.00 10.40
CA ILE A 357 40.63 -0.95 10.87
C ILE A 357 42.00 -0.56 10.35
N GLU A 358 42.15 -0.33 9.04
CA GLU A 358 43.42 0.06 8.41
C GLU A 358 43.98 1.31 9.10
N TYR A 359 43.18 2.36 9.24
CA TYR A 359 43.55 3.61 9.90
C TYR A 359 43.91 3.43 11.38
N LYS A 360 43.22 2.54 12.10
CA LYS A 360 43.46 2.30 13.52
C LYS A 360 44.56 1.31 13.80
N THR A 361 45.00 0.53 12.82
CA THR A 361 46.05 -0.49 13.00
C THR A 361 47.35 -0.16 12.28
N HIS A 362 47.38 0.85 11.43
CA HIS A 362 48.58 1.25 10.68
C HIS A 362 49.06 2.64 11.07
N CYS A 363 50.37 2.83 11.00
CA CYS A 363 51.04 4.08 11.32
C CYS A 363 50.67 5.13 10.29
N HIS A 364 49.93 6.15 10.72
CA HIS A 364 49.40 7.20 9.85
C HIS A 364 50.45 7.78 8.90
N THR A 365 51.68 8.00 9.38
CA THR A 365 52.79 8.55 8.57
C THR A 365 53.28 7.62 7.46
N CYS A 366 53.48 6.33 7.74
CA CYS A 366 54.26 5.45 6.86
C CYS A 366 53.55 4.17 6.40
N GLY A 367 52.31 3.93 6.85
CA GLY A 367 51.55 2.75 6.43
C GLY A 367 51.95 1.45 7.11
N LYS A 368 52.94 1.44 8.02
CA LYS A 368 53.35 0.21 8.71
C LYS A 368 52.35 -0.20 9.77
N TYR A 369 52.02 -1.48 9.83
CA TYR A 369 51.22 -2.05 10.91
C TYR A 369 51.83 -1.76 12.29
N VAL A 370 50.97 -1.46 13.27
CA VAL A 370 51.34 -1.14 14.65
C VAL A 370 50.82 -2.26 15.55
N GLU A 371 51.73 -3.12 16.02
CA GLU A 371 51.40 -4.35 16.78
C GLU A 371 50.57 -4.12 18.04
N ASN A 372 50.64 -2.91 18.63
CA ASN A 372 49.91 -2.54 19.85
C ASN A 372 49.06 -1.28 19.63
N ALA A 373 48.30 -1.28 18.54
CA ALA A 373 47.36 -0.23 18.21
C ALA A 373 46.37 0.05 19.36
N LYS A 374 46.11 1.33 19.64
CA LYS A 374 45.16 1.76 20.67
C LYS A 374 43.85 2.27 20.06
N PHE A 375 42.76 1.53 20.23
CA PHE A 375 41.45 1.88 19.63
C PHE A 375 40.70 2.99 20.39
N ASN A 376 41.00 3.17 21.68
CA ASN A 376 40.31 4.07 22.60
C ASN A 376 40.66 5.57 22.50
N SER A 377 41.35 6.00 21.44
CA SER A 377 41.79 7.40 21.30
C SER A 377 41.41 7.97 19.94
N PRO A 378 40.95 9.24 19.86
CA PRO A 378 40.80 9.93 18.59
C PRO A 378 42.14 10.19 17.88
N SER A 379 43.28 9.97 18.55
CA SER A 379 44.61 10.13 17.97
C SER A 379 44.92 9.07 16.89
N HIS A 380 45.76 9.45 15.94
CA HIS A 380 46.38 8.55 14.98
C HIS A 380 47.33 7.55 15.66
N GLN A 381 47.57 6.41 15.00
CA GLN A 381 48.64 5.49 15.40
C GLN A 381 49.96 5.84 14.72
N TYR A 382 51.05 5.59 15.42
CA TYR A 382 52.40 5.79 14.91
C TYR A 382 53.27 4.59 15.28
N CYS A 383 54.06 4.06 14.32
CA CYS A 383 54.93 2.91 14.58
C CYS A 383 56.18 3.26 15.40
N GLY A 384 56.45 4.55 15.59
CA GLY A 384 57.61 5.03 16.33
C GLY A 384 57.59 6.53 16.55
N LYS A 385 58.48 7.00 17.42
CA LYS A 385 58.61 8.40 17.80
C LYS A 385 58.85 9.33 16.60
N GLU A 386 59.71 8.92 15.66
CA GLU A 386 60.02 9.72 14.47
C GLU A 386 58.78 9.99 13.59
N CYS A 387 57.89 9.00 13.42
CA CYS A 387 56.64 9.16 12.66
C CYS A 387 55.66 10.10 13.36
N TYR A 388 55.56 9.97 14.69
CA TYR A 388 54.77 10.88 15.52
C TYR A 388 55.28 12.32 15.40
N GLU A 389 56.59 12.54 15.59
CA GLU A 389 57.22 13.86 15.49
C GLU A 389 57.02 14.44 14.08
N TYR A 390 57.21 13.63 13.04
CA TYR A 390 57.01 14.05 11.66
C TYR A 390 55.59 14.55 11.37
N CYS A 391 54.56 13.93 11.94
CA CYS A 391 53.16 14.30 11.69
C CYS A 391 52.65 15.38 12.62
N GLU A 392 52.86 15.23 13.93
CA GLU A 392 52.27 16.09 14.97
C GLU A 392 53.15 17.31 15.26
N GLU A 393 54.49 17.19 15.27
CA GLU A 393 55.37 18.34 15.55
C GLU A 393 55.55 19.28 14.36
N TYR A 394 55.50 18.75 13.13
CA TYR A 394 55.51 19.60 11.91
C TYR A 394 54.12 20.13 11.55
N ILE A 395 53.12 19.91 12.41
CA ILE A 395 51.76 20.46 12.34
C ILE A 395 51.15 20.23 10.96
N TYR A 396 51.03 18.96 10.56
CA TYR A 396 50.06 18.62 9.52
C TYR A 396 48.73 18.39 10.21
N PRO A 397 47.82 19.39 10.26
CA PRO A 397 46.52 19.19 10.86
C PRO A 397 45.78 18.11 10.07
N CYS A 398 45.69 16.92 10.66
CA CYS A 398 44.96 15.82 10.07
C CYS A 398 43.49 15.95 10.47
N TYR A 399 42.78 16.83 9.77
CA TYR A 399 41.34 16.83 9.71
C TYR A 399 40.98 16.12 8.40
N ARG A 400 40.28 14.99 8.43
CA ARG A 400 39.92 14.29 7.18
C ARG A 400 38.98 15.11 6.29
N GLU A 401 38.39 16.19 6.83
CA GLU A 401 37.63 17.22 6.11
C GLU A 401 38.52 18.34 5.51
N GLY A 402 39.84 18.32 5.71
CA GLY A 402 40.76 19.32 5.18
C GLY A 402 42.17 18.79 4.92
N SER A 403 42.55 18.68 3.65
CA SER A 403 43.92 18.60 3.11
C SER A 403 45.00 17.94 3.99
N CYS A 404 44.71 16.79 4.62
CA CYS A 404 45.77 16.06 5.32
C CYS A 404 46.74 15.51 4.27
N ARG A 405 47.94 16.07 4.24
CA ARG A 405 48.99 15.71 3.28
C ARG A 405 49.39 14.24 3.38
N VAL A 406 49.23 13.65 4.57
CA VAL A 406 49.54 12.24 4.83
C VAL A 406 48.43 11.34 4.29
N CYS A 407 47.15 11.68 4.54
CA CYS A 407 46.01 10.99 3.92
C CYS A 407 46.05 11.06 2.40
N SER A 408 46.45 12.19 1.81
CA SER A 408 46.54 12.31 0.35
C SER A 408 47.68 11.48 -0.25
N VAL A 409 48.81 11.38 0.44
CA VAL A 409 49.91 10.47 0.04
C VAL A 409 49.46 9.01 0.15
N TRP A 410 48.74 8.63 1.20
CA TRP A 410 48.19 7.29 1.32
C TRP A 410 47.19 6.94 0.24
N ALA A 411 46.21 7.82 0.00
CA ALA A 411 45.24 7.64 -1.07
C ALA A 411 45.93 7.49 -2.43
N PHE A 412 47.00 8.26 -2.67
CA PHE A 412 47.81 8.14 -3.87
C PHE A 412 48.58 6.83 -3.94
N GLN A 413 49.20 6.38 -2.85
CA GLN A 413 49.93 5.10 -2.80
C GLN A 413 48.99 3.89 -2.97
N LYS A 414 47.82 3.92 -2.33
CA LYS A 414 46.77 2.91 -2.49
C LYS A 414 46.30 2.85 -3.95
N LEU A 415 46.00 4.00 -4.55
CA LEU A 415 45.64 4.08 -5.97
C LEU A 415 46.76 3.53 -6.88
N GLN A 416 48.03 3.83 -6.60
CA GLN A 416 49.14 3.27 -7.36
C GLN A 416 49.24 1.75 -7.25
N LEU A 417 49.06 1.19 -6.04
CA LEU A 417 49.05 -0.26 -5.84
C LEU A 417 47.87 -0.93 -6.56
N GLU A 418 46.67 -0.34 -6.48
CA GLU A 418 45.50 -0.81 -7.22
C GLU A 418 45.73 -0.75 -8.74
N MET A 419 46.38 0.30 -9.24
CA MET A 419 46.75 0.41 -10.66
C MET A 419 47.80 -0.63 -11.06
N ILE A 420 48.78 -0.94 -10.20
CA ILE A 420 49.78 -1.99 -10.45
C ILE A 420 49.10 -3.36 -10.47
N GLN A 421 48.27 -3.67 -9.48
CA GLN A 421 47.52 -4.93 -9.42
C GLN A 421 46.58 -5.10 -10.60
N LYS A 422 45.86 -4.04 -11.00
CA LYS A 422 45.05 -4.06 -12.23
C LYS A 422 45.92 -4.21 -13.47
N GLY A 423 47.10 -3.60 -13.50
CA GLY A 423 48.08 -3.76 -14.58
C GLY A 423 48.60 -5.19 -14.69
N GLU A 424 48.94 -5.84 -13.57
CA GLU A 424 49.36 -7.24 -13.50
C GLU A 424 48.21 -8.18 -13.90
N PHE A 425 46.99 -7.90 -13.44
CA PHE A 425 45.79 -8.63 -13.85
C PHE A 425 45.56 -8.49 -15.34
N LEU A 426 45.54 -7.27 -15.89
CA LEU A 426 45.35 -7.02 -17.32
C LEU A 426 46.50 -7.59 -18.17
N ALA A 427 47.72 -7.63 -17.65
CA ALA A 427 48.86 -8.27 -18.33
C ALA A 427 48.63 -9.78 -18.52
N ALA A 428 47.93 -10.45 -17.60
CA ALA A 428 47.53 -11.84 -17.77
C ALA A 428 46.52 -12.04 -18.92
N TYR A 429 45.78 -10.99 -19.29
CA TYR A 429 44.83 -10.99 -20.41
C TYR A 429 45.34 -10.24 -21.65
N GLU A 430 46.63 -9.88 -21.70
CA GLU A 430 47.23 -9.15 -22.83
C GLU A 430 47.00 -9.85 -24.19
N PRO A 431 47.08 -11.19 -24.30
CA PRO A 431 46.74 -11.89 -25.54
C PRO A 431 45.27 -11.72 -25.97
N VAL A 432 44.34 -11.72 -25.01
CA VAL A 432 42.91 -11.53 -25.25
C VAL A 432 42.63 -10.10 -25.72
N LEU A 433 43.20 -9.12 -25.01
CA LEU A 433 43.03 -7.70 -25.34
C LEU A 433 43.64 -7.37 -26.70
N SER A 434 44.81 -7.91 -27.03
CA SER A 434 45.45 -7.78 -28.34
C SER A 434 44.61 -8.39 -29.47
N THR A 435 43.96 -9.53 -29.21
CA THR A 435 43.03 -10.18 -30.16
C THR A 435 41.78 -9.31 -30.39
N ILE A 436 41.21 -8.75 -29.33
CA ILE A 436 40.07 -7.82 -29.41
C ILE A 436 40.42 -6.58 -30.23
N ASP A 437 41.59 -5.99 -30.00
CA ASP A 437 42.03 -4.80 -30.74
C ASP A 437 42.31 -5.11 -32.21
N SER A 438 42.92 -6.27 -32.51
CA SER A 438 43.09 -6.76 -33.88
C SER A 438 41.74 -6.91 -34.61
N TRP A 439 40.71 -7.40 -33.93
CA TRP A 439 39.36 -7.53 -34.49
C TRP A 439 38.64 -6.20 -34.70
N LYS A 440 38.89 -5.20 -33.84
CA LYS A 440 38.41 -3.84 -34.06
C LYS A 440 39.06 -3.22 -35.30
N GLU A 441 40.37 -3.37 -35.47
CA GLU A 441 41.08 -2.86 -36.66
C GLU A 441 40.57 -3.50 -37.94
N LEU A 442 40.28 -4.80 -37.91
CA LEU A 442 39.71 -5.54 -39.03
C LEU A 442 38.21 -5.26 -39.27
N ARG A 443 37.56 -4.47 -38.42
CA ARG A 443 36.11 -4.15 -38.45
C ARG A 443 35.21 -5.38 -38.44
N VAL A 444 35.67 -6.48 -37.86
CA VAL A 444 34.89 -7.72 -37.68
C VAL A 444 34.30 -7.82 -36.28
N TYR A 445 34.33 -6.74 -35.50
CA TYR A 445 33.84 -6.70 -34.12
C TYR A 445 32.36 -7.14 -33.99
N ASN A 446 31.55 -6.99 -35.04
CA ASN A 446 30.16 -7.45 -35.02
C ASN A 446 30.01 -8.99 -35.08
N GLN A 447 31.09 -9.70 -35.42
CA GLN A 447 31.16 -11.17 -35.46
C GLN A 447 31.79 -11.76 -34.20
N LEU A 448 32.19 -10.92 -33.22
CA LEU A 448 32.82 -11.38 -31.96
C LEU A 448 31.97 -12.45 -31.27
N TYR A 449 30.65 -12.24 -31.23
CA TYR A 449 29.70 -13.11 -30.54
C TYR A 449 29.69 -14.54 -31.08
N GLU A 450 30.01 -14.73 -32.36
CA GLU A 450 30.08 -16.05 -32.98
C GLU A 450 31.37 -16.79 -32.57
N CYS A 451 32.43 -16.06 -32.22
CA CYS A 451 33.74 -16.61 -31.86
C CYS A 451 34.00 -16.66 -30.35
N ILE A 452 33.14 -16.07 -29.50
CA ILE A 452 33.29 -16.08 -28.04
C ILE A 452 33.37 -17.51 -27.48
N PRO A 453 32.54 -18.49 -27.90
CA PRO A 453 32.65 -19.86 -27.39
C PRO A 453 34.01 -20.49 -27.71
N ASP A 454 34.51 -20.31 -28.93
CA ASP A 454 35.81 -20.86 -29.36
C ASP A 454 36.98 -20.21 -28.61
N LEU A 455 36.88 -18.91 -28.29
CA LEU A 455 37.87 -18.23 -27.46
C LEU A 455 37.86 -18.73 -26.02
N ILE A 456 36.67 -18.92 -25.42
CA ILE A 456 36.56 -19.46 -24.05
C ILE A 456 37.17 -20.86 -24.02
N GLU A 457 36.85 -21.72 -24.98
CA GLU A 457 37.41 -23.07 -25.08
C GLU A 457 38.94 -23.05 -25.28
N TYR A 458 39.46 -22.14 -26.10
CA TYR A 458 40.90 -21.99 -26.31
C TYR A 458 41.65 -21.58 -25.03
N PHE A 459 41.12 -20.61 -24.27
CA PHE A 459 41.78 -20.12 -23.07
C PHE A 459 41.58 -21.01 -21.83
N ASP A 460 40.48 -21.75 -21.74
CA ASP A 460 40.24 -22.75 -20.68
C ASP A 460 41.17 -23.97 -20.80
N TYR A 461 41.83 -24.17 -21.95
CA TYR A 461 42.78 -25.26 -22.17
C TYR A 461 44.24 -24.94 -21.78
N GLU A 462 44.59 -23.64 -21.65
CA GLU A 462 45.98 -23.20 -21.37
C GLU A 462 46.20 -22.63 -19.95
N LEU A 463 45.14 -22.43 -19.18
CA LEU A 463 45.17 -22.10 -17.73
C LEU A 463 45.06 -23.36 -16.87
#